data_AF-A0A3D4PQS8-F1
#
_entry.id   AF-A0A3D4PQS8-F1
#
_cell.length_a   1.000
_cell.length_b   1.000
_cell.length_c   1.000
_cell.angle_alpha   90.00
_cell.angle_beta   90.00
_cell.angle_gamma   90.00
#
_symmetry.space_group_name_H-M   'P 1'
#
loop_
_entity.id
_entity.type
_entity.pdbx_description
1 polymer ?
#
loop_
_entity_poly.entity_id
_entity_poly.type
_entity_poly.pdbx_seq_one_letter_code
_entity_poly.pdbx_strand_id
1 'polypeptide(L)'
;NLTEPAEFFTLLTELLGKGLPASFSRQPWYDSCSISLPLKARLIELSEGLIQLNRSFQKCELQLEQMQVDVVCPERFNSLIQQYGNKSEVLTRLSMALVKDFIPPKSVDCQVLADKHGGRSRYLPYLLDAFPDRFLLTERESQEQSRYRDDSLSLSFSVKSERFLPVAVASMTAKYVREVCMEAFNRYWKLRTPEVKPTKGYPVDAARFRQQIDRSWEELQLPESILWRDR
;
A
#
# COMPACT_ATOMS: atom_id res chain seq x y z
N ASN A 1 -20.79 15.97 4.88
CA ASN A 1 -20.71 15.39 6.24
C ASN A 1 -20.56 13.90 6.12
N LEU A 2 -19.56 13.32 6.80
CA LEU A 2 -19.39 11.87 6.86
C LEU A 2 -20.41 11.35 7.88
N THR A 3 -21.59 10.95 7.41
CA THR A 3 -22.71 10.53 8.28
C THR A 3 -22.80 9.03 8.45
N GLU A 4 -22.20 8.26 7.54
CA GLU A 4 -22.27 6.80 7.54
C GLU A 4 -20.86 6.21 7.53
N PRO A 5 -20.64 5.09 8.22
CA PRO A 5 -19.38 4.38 8.14
C PRO A 5 -19.21 3.73 6.76
N ALA A 6 -17.97 3.65 6.29
CA ALA A 6 -17.64 2.87 5.11
C ALA A 6 -17.38 1.41 5.50
N GLU A 7 -17.56 0.47 4.57
CA GLU A 7 -17.20 -0.93 4.78
C GLU A 7 -15.81 -1.23 4.20
N PHE A 8 -15.09 -2.15 4.83
CA PHE A 8 -13.74 -2.57 4.41
C PHE A 8 -13.63 -2.96 2.93
N PHE A 9 -14.56 -3.77 2.43
CA PHE A 9 -14.54 -4.19 1.03
C PHE A 9 -14.78 -3.04 0.06
N THR A 10 -15.63 -2.07 0.42
CA THR A 10 -15.85 -0.86 -0.38
C THR A 10 -14.56 -0.06 -0.48
N LEU A 11 -13.91 0.21 0.65
CA LEU A 11 -12.63 0.93 0.69
C LEU A 11 -11.58 0.24 -0.19
N LEU A 12 -11.42 -1.08 -0.06
CA LEU A 12 -10.44 -1.81 -0.86
C LEU A 12 -10.76 -1.78 -2.35
N THR A 13 -12.02 -1.92 -2.73
CA THR A 13 -12.43 -1.91 -4.14
C THR A 13 -12.16 -0.55 -4.77
N GLU A 14 -12.43 0.54 -4.04
CA GLU A 14 -12.13 1.90 -4.49
C GLU A 14 -10.62 2.16 -4.62
N LEU A 15 -9.81 1.67 -3.68
CA LEU A 15 -8.36 1.93 -3.65
C LEU A 15 -7.51 0.96 -4.48
N LEU A 16 -7.99 -0.23 -4.84
CA LEU A 16 -7.13 -1.20 -5.55
C LEU A 16 -7.09 -0.97 -7.06
N GLY A 17 -7.90 -0.06 -7.61
CA GLY A 17 -7.88 0.37 -9.00
C GLY A 17 -8.25 -0.71 -10.02
N LYS A 18 -7.37 -1.72 -10.17
CA LYS A 18 -7.49 -2.89 -11.05
C LYS A 18 -8.26 -4.06 -10.42
N GLY A 19 -8.89 -3.83 -9.26
CA GLY A 19 -9.61 -4.85 -8.50
C GLY A 19 -8.71 -5.68 -7.57
N LEU A 20 -9.33 -6.59 -6.83
CA LEU A 20 -8.65 -7.44 -5.84
C LEU A 20 -7.72 -8.44 -6.56
N PRO A 21 -6.41 -8.49 -6.23
CA PRO A 21 -5.52 -9.52 -6.77
C PRO A 21 -6.05 -10.92 -6.46
N ALA A 22 -5.84 -11.90 -7.35
CA ALA A 22 -6.29 -13.27 -7.12
C ALA A 22 -5.74 -13.87 -5.81
N SER A 23 -4.54 -13.46 -5.39
CA SER A 23 -3.96 -13.87 -4.10
C SER A 23 -4.75 -13.37 -2.91
N PHE A 24 -5.48 -12.24 -3.04
CA PHE A 24 -6.31 -11.68 -1.99
C PHE A 24 -7.54 -12.57 -1.74
N SER A 25 -8.21 -13.03 -2.80
CA SER A 25 -9.36 -13.95 -2.70
C SER A 25 -8.98 -15.34 -2.17
N ARG A 26 -7.70 -15.70 -2.13
CA ARG A 26 -7.21 -16.92 -1.48
C ARG A 26 -6.92 -16.75 0.01
N GLN A 27 -7.11 -15.56 0.56
CA GLN A 27 -6.92 -15.28 1.98
C GLN A 27 -8.26 -15.42 2.71
N PRO A 28 -8.50 -16.50 3.47
CA PRO A 28 -9.81 -16.77 4.04
C PRO A 28 -10.24 -15.75 5.10
N TRP A 29 -9.30 -14.96 5.62
CA TRP A 29 -9.57 -13.91 6.60
C TRP A 29 -10.13 -12.61 6.02
N TYR A 30 -10.09 -12.44 4.71
CA TYR A 30 -10.80 -11.33 4.07
C TYR A 30 -12.23 -11.73 3.71
N ASP A 31 -12.52 -13.03 3.54
CA ASP A 31 -13.85 -13.51 3.21
C ASP A 31 -14.89 -13.14 4.29
N SER A 32 -15.99 -12.52 3.88
CA SER A 32 -17.14 -12.20 4.73
C SER A 32 -16.82 -11.33 5.95
N CYS A 33 -15.69 -10.61 5.94
CA CYS A 33 -15.32 -9.71 7.02
C CYS A 33 -16.06 -8.37 6.89
N SER A 34 -17.07 -8.13 7.74
CA SER A 34 -17.63 -6.79 7.91
C SER A 34 -16.81 -6.02 8.95
N ILE A 35 -16.15 -4.98 8.47
CA ILE A 35 -15.46 -4.00 9.28
C ILE A 35 -16.01 -2.65 8.88
N SER A 36 -16.71 -2.05 9.85
CA SER A 36 -17.17 -0.68 9.80
C SER A 36 -15.98 0.26 10.02
N LEU A 37 -15.85 1.26 9.15
CA LEU A 37 -14.77 2.24 9.14
C LEU A 37 -15.32 3.62 9.50
N PRO A 38 -14.53 4.47 10.19
CA PRO A 38 -13.12 4.28 10.53
C PRO A 38 -12.87 3.36 11.74
N LEU A 39 -11.73 2.66 11.76
CA LEU A 39 -11.38 1.74 12.86
C LEU A 39 -11.31 2.38 14.27
N LYS A 40 -10.93 3.67 14.36
CA LYS A 40 -10.62 4.33 15.64
C LYS A 40 -11.13 5.76 15.77
N ALA A 41 -11.14 6.51 14.66
CA ALA A 41 -11.58 7.91 14.67
C ALA A 41 -13.10 8.00 14.83
N ARG A 42 -13.63 9.11 15.34
CA ARG A 42 -15.08 9.35 15.32
C ARG A 42 -15.46 10.09 14.03
N LEU A 43 -16.58 9.74 13.40
CA LEU A 43 -17.05 10.37 12.15
C LEU A 43 -17.22 11.90 12.28
N ILE A 44 -17.58 12.39 13.47
CA ILE A 44 -17.71 13.81 13.74
C ILE A 44 -16.37 14.55 13.69
N GLU A 45 -15.30 13.96 14.25
CA GLU A 45 -13.94 14.53 14.20
C GLU A 45 -13.41 14.58 12.76
N LEU A 46 -13.72 13.56 11.97
CA LEU A 46 -13.37 13.53 10.54
C LEU A 46 -14.10 14.61 9.73
N SER A 47 -15.35 14.91 10.08
CA SER A 47 -16.13 15.93 9.38
C SER A 47 -15.52 17.33 9.55
N GLU A 48 -15.04 17.66 10.75
CA GLU A 48 -14.33 18.93 11.01
C GLU A 48 -13.00 19.00 10.24
N GLY A 49 -12.21 17.91 10.27
CA GLY A 49 -10.96 17.80 9.53
C GLY A 49 -11.16 17.92 8.01
N LEU A 50 -12.22 17.31 7.47
CA LEU A 50 -12.55 17.38 6.04
C LEU A 50 -12.90 18.81 5.59
N ILE A 51 -13.62 19.58 6.42
CA ILE A 51 -13.92 20.98 6.12
C ILE A 51 -12.63 21.80 6.03
N GLN A 52 -11.69 21.61 6.97
CA GLN A 52 -10.41 22.30 6.96
C GLN A 52 -9.58 21.90 5.74
N LEU A 53 -9.51 20.60 5.43
CA LEU A 53 -8.80 20.07 4.28
C LEU A 53 -9.34 20.65 2.96
N ASN A 54 -10.67 20.64 2.78
CA ASN A 54 -11.31 21.15 1.58
C ASN A 54 -11.04 22.66 1.38
N ARG A 55 -11.05 23.45 2.47
CA ARG A 55 -10.67 24.87 2.39
C ARG A 55 -9.22 25.06 1.96
N SER A 56 -8.31 24.25 2.49
CA SER A 56 -6.90 24.28 2.08
C SER A 56 -6.73 23.88 0.61
N PHE A 57 -7.46 22.87 0.15
CA PHE A 57 -7.42 22.40 -1.23
C PHE A 57 -7.93 23.48 -2.19
N GLN A 58 -9.09 24.08 -1.88
CA GLN A 58 -9.64 25.20 -2.66
C GLN A 58 -8.68 26.39 -2.71
N LYS A 59 -8.08 26.78 -1.58
CA LYS A 59 -7.12 27.89 -1.53
C LYS A 59 -5.87 27.65 -2.37
N CYS A 60 -5.44 26.40 -2.48
CA CYS A 60 -4.26 26.00 -3.23
C CYS A 60 -4.57 25.50 -4.64
N GLU A 61 -5.84 25.57 -5.09
CA GLU A 61 -6.31 25.03 -6.37
C GLU A 61 -5.93 23.55 -6.58
N LEU A 62 -5.97 22.77 -5.50
CA LEU A 62 -5.68 21.35 -5.50
C LEU A 62 -6.95 20.52 -5.57
N GLN A 63 -6.91 19.46 -6.37
CA GLN A 63 -7.92 18.42 -6.42
C GLN A 63 -7.26 17.06 -6.24
N LEU A 64 -7.86 16.21 -5.40
CA LEU A 64 -7.50 14.80 -5.32
C LEU A 64 -8.35 14.05 -6.35
N GLU A 65 -7.74 13.68 -7.47
CA GLU A 65 -8.44 12.95 -8.54
C GLU A 65 -8.58 11.46 -8.22
N GLN A 66 -7.50 10.85 -7.74
CA GLN A 66 -7.42 9.41 -7.61
C GLN A 66 -6.46 9.02 -6.51
N MET A 67 -6.75 7.89 -5.87
CA MET A 67 -5.89 7.26 -4.89
C MET A 67 -5.88 5.77 -5.15
N GLN A 68 -4.68 5.17 -5.11
CA GLN A 68 -4.56 3.73 -5.21
C GLN A 68 -3.55 3.17 -4.20
N VAL A 69 -3.76 1.91 -3.84
CA VAL A 69 -2.87 1.09 -3.01
C VAL A 69 -2.70 -0.25 -3.70
N ASP A 70 -1.54 -0.88 -3.52
CA ASP A 70 -1.35 -2.29 -3.88
C ASP A 70 -1.19 -3.13 -2.61
N VAL A 71 -2.15 -4.04 -2.36
CA VAL A 71 -2.09 -4.98 -1.23
C VAL A 71 -1.37 -6.25 -1.67
N VAL A 72 -0.16 -6.43 -1.15
CA VAL A 72 0.71 -7.56 -1.48
C VAL A 72 0.62 -8.62 -0.37
N CYS A 73 -0.28 -9.59 -0.55
CA CYS A 73 -0.42 -10.73 0.37
C CYS A 73 0.85 -11.61 0.38
N PRO A 74 1.14 -12.37 1.46
CA PRO A 74 2.34 -13.19 1.58
C PRO A 74 2.59 -14.11 0.38
N GLU A 75 1.56 -14.79 -0.10
CA GLU A 75 1.69 -15.70 -1.25
C GLU A 75 2.20 -14.97 -2.51
N ARG A 76 1.60 -13.83 -2.86
CA ARG A 76 2.06 -13.01 -4.00
C ARG A 76 3.46 -12.47 -3.74
N PHE A 77 3.75 -12.04 -2.52
CA PHE A 77 5.08 -11.58 -2.16
C PHE A 77 6.13 -12.68 -2.38
N ASN A 78 5.86 -13.91 -1.98
CA ASN A 78 6.77 -15.05 -2.11
C ASN A 78 7.05 -15.37 -3.57
N SER A 79 6.02 -15.42 -4.42
CA SER A 79 6.21 -15.60 -5.86
C SER A 79 7.07 -14.49 -6.47
N LEU A 80 6.88 -13.24 -6.05
CA LEU A 80 7.68 -12.11 -6.54
C LEU A 80 9.12 -12.16 -6.03
N ILE A 81 9.36 -12.65 -4.80
CA ILE A 81 10.72 -12.87 -4.28
C ILE A 81 11.42 -13.96 -5.09
N GLN A 82 10.75 -15.07 -5.39
CA GLN A 82 11.33 -16.13 -6.23
C GLN A 82 11.67 -15.63 -7.64
N GLN A 83 10.82 -14.75 -8.20
CA GLN A 83 11.04 -14.17 -9.52
C GLN A 83 12.17 -13.13 -9.55
N TYR A 84 12.23 -12.24 -8.56
CA TYR A 84 13.07 -11.04 -8.59
C TYR A 84 14.23 -11.08 -7.59
N GLY A 85 14.33 -12.14 -6.80
CA GLY A 85 15.42 -12.45 -5.89
C GLY A 85 15.35 -11.79 -4.52
N ASN A 86 14.92 -10.53 -4.42
CA ASN A 86 14.92 -9.84 -3.12
C ASN A 86 13.81 -8.79 -2.95
N LYS A 87 13.54 -8.45 -1.69
CA LYS A 87 12.49 -7.50 -1.30
C LYS A 87 12.68 -6.10 -1.90
N SER A 88 13.91 -5.61 -2.03
CA SER A 88 14.16 -4.25 -2.56
C SER A 88 13.78 -4.17 -4.04
N GLU A 89 14.05 -5.23 -4.78
CA GLU A 89 13.65 -5.38 -6.18
C GLU A 89 12.13 -5.41 -6.31
N VAL A 90 11.48 -6.30 -5.54
CA VAL A 90 10.01 -6.43 -5.50
C VAL A 90 9.34 -5.10 -5.18
N LEU A 91 9.77 -4.42 -4.11
CA LEU A 91 9.23 -3.12 -3.72
C LEU A 91 9.31 -2.11 -4.86
N THR A 92 10.49 -1.98 -5.48
CA THR A 92 10.71 -0.96 -6.50
C THR A 92 9.85 -1.22 -7.74
N ARG A 93 9.77 -2.48 -8.18
CA ARG A 93 8.94 -2.88 -9.33
C ARG A 93 7.45 -2.63 -9.09
N LEU A 94 6.95 -3.05 -7.93
CA LEU A 94 5.54 -2.83 -7.58
C LEU A 94 5.20 -1.34 -7.48
N SER A 95 6.08 -0.53 -6.88
CA SER A 95 5.90 0.92 -6.84
C SER A 95 5.89 1.54 -8.23
N MET A 96 6.74 1.09 -9.16
CA MET A 96 6.72 1.62 -10.54
C MET A 96 5.46 1.18 -11.29
N ALA A 97 5.00 -0.04 -11.08
CA ALA A 97 3.74 -0.54 -11.64
C ALA A 97 2.53 0.28 -11.17
N LEU A 98 2.51 0.69 -9.89
CA LEU A 98 1.51 1.62 -9.37
C LEU A 98 1.62 2.99 -10.03
N VAL A 99 2.80 3.60 -10.04
CA VAL A 99 3.01 4.94 -10.62
C VAL A 99 2.59 4.98 -12.08
N LYS A 100 2.82 3.89 -12.84
CA LYS A 100 2.46 3.78 -14.24
C LYS A 100 0.99 4.07 -14.52
N ASP A 101 0.09 3.68 -13.61
CA ASP A 101 -1.36 3.87 -13.76
C ASP A 101 -1.80 5.34 -13.58
N PHE A 102 -0.91 6.21 -13.07
CA PHE A 102 -1.18 7.63 -12.81
C PHE A 102 -0.50 8.57 -13.80
N ILE A 103 0.35 8.06 -14.71
CA ILE A 103 1.06 8.94 -15.64
C ILE A 103 0.12 9.38 -16.76
N PRO A 104 -0.14 10.70 -16.91
CA PRO A 104 -1.01 11.21 -17.95
C PRO A 104 -0.33 11.19 -19.34
N PRO A 105 -1.08 11.50 -20.41
CA PRO A 105 -0.50 11.72 -21.73
C PRO A 105 0.63 12.77 -21.71
N LYS A 106 1.58 12.67 -22.65
CA LYS A 106 2.74 13.58 -22.74
C LYS A 106 2.39 15.07 -22.91
N SER A 107 1.14 15.40 -23.23
CA SER A 107 0.65 16.78 -23.31
C SER A 107 0.38 17.43 -21.95
N VAL A 108 0.43 16.66 -20.86
CA VAL A 108 0.18 17.14 -19.50
C VAL A 108 1.44 16.96 -18.67
N ASP A 109 1.92 18.06 -18.09
CA ASP A 109 3.06 18.04 -17.19
C ASP A 109 2.72 17.25 -15.92
N CYS A 110 3.61 16.34 -15.55
CA CYS A 110 3.44 15.45 -14.42
C CYS A 110 4.68 15.45 -13.53
N GLN A 111 4.45 15.55 -12.23
CA GLN A 111 5.48 15.38 -11.22
C GLN A 111 5.13 14.23 -10.29
N VAL A 112 6.03 13.24 -10.23
CA VAL A 112 5.97 12.13 -9.29
C VAL A 112 6.94 12.40 -8.15
N LEU A 113 6.39 12.40 -6.93
CA LEU A 113 7.15 12.54 -5.69
C LEU A 113 7.02 11.22 -4.92
N ALA A 114 8.16 10.68 -4.48
CA ALA A 114 8.20 9.41 -3.76
C ALA A 114 9.25 9.40 -2.65
N ASP A 115 9.03 8.56 -1.65
CA ASP A 115 10.06 8.24 -0.67
C ASP A 115 11.09 7.26 -1.25
N LYS A 116 12.32 7.33 -0.77
CA LYS A 116 13.37 6.40 -1.23
C LYS A 116 13.10 4.98 -0.75
N HIS A 117 13.34 4.01 -1.64
CA HIS A 117 13.22 2.59 -1.34
C HIS A 117 14.47 2.07 -0.63
N GLY A 118 14.53 2.23 0.68
CA GLY A 118 15.70 1.85 1.48
C GLY A 118 16.96 2.58 0.99
N GLY A 119 18.08 1.86 0.85
CA GLY A 119 19.35 2.43 0.38
C GLY A 119 19.44 2.69 -1.13
N ARG A 120 18.35 2.55 -1.89
CA ARG A 120 18.38 2.64 -3.36
C ARG A 120 18.56 4.09 -3.83
N SER A 121 19.56 4.31 -4.67
CA SER A 121 19.81 5.60 -5.34
C SER A 121 19.73 5.56 -6.85
N ARG A 122 19.60 4.37 -7.44
CA ARG A 122 19.46 4.20 -8.90
C ARG A 122 18.11 3.55 -9.21
N TYR A 123 17.28 4.30 -9.94
CA TYR A 123 15.93 3.91 -10.34
C TYR A 123 15.76 3.85 -11.86
N LEU A 124 16.70 4.40 -12.65
CA LEU A 124 16.58 4.47 -14.11
C LEU A 124 16.20 3.13 -14.76
N PRO A 125 16.80 1.97 -14.42
CA PRO A 125 16.42 0.70 -15.04
C PRO A 125 14.93 0.33 -14.83
N TYR A 126 14.39 0.64 -13.64
CA TYR A 126 12.97 0.37 -13.31
C TYR A 126 12.04 1.36 -13.99
N LEU A 127 12.50 2.59 -14.17
CA LEU A 127 11.75 3.62 -14.87
C LEU A 127 11.66 3.31 -16.36
N LEU A 128 12.75 2.84 -16.98
CA LEU A 128 12.74 2.44 -18.39
C LEU A 128 11.88 1.18 -18.62
N ASP A 129 11.85 0.26 -17.66
CA ASP A 129 10.97 -0.91 -17.71
C ASP A 129 9.48 -0.52 -17.60
N ALA A 130 9.15 0.44 -16.71
CA ALA A 130 7.78 0.92 -16.54
C ALA A 130 7.32 1.83 -17.69
N PHE A 131 8.24 2.62 -18.26
CA PHE A 131 8.00 3.66 -19.26
C PHE A 131 8.92 3.47 -20.49
N PRO A 132 8.79 2.37 -21.25
CA PRO A 132 9.71 2.06 -22.35
C PRO A 132 9.69 3.11 -23.47
N ASP A 133 8.58 3.84 -23.63
CA ASP A 133 8.40 4.88 -24.66
C ASP A 133 8.85 6.29 -24.21
N ARG A 134 9.53 6.38 -23.05
CA ARG A 134 10.03 7.64 -22.49
C ARG A 134 11.55 7.64 -22.42
N PHE A 135 12.14 8.72 -22.92
CA PHE A 135 13.57 8.95 -22.82
C PHE A 135 13.87 9.79 -21.57
N LEU A 136 14.01 9.10 -20.44
CA LEU A 136 14.26 9.74 -19.14
C LEU A 136 15.76 10.01 -18.95
N LEU A 137 16.10 11.27 -18.70
CA LEU A 137 17.44 11.72 -18.32
C LEU A 137 17.61 11.64 -16.80
N THR A 138 18.75 11.13 -16.36
CA THR A 138 19.17 11.18 -14.96
C THR A 138 19.71 12.56 -14.63
N GLU A 139 19.01 13.32 -13.78
CA GLU A 139 19.50 14.62 -13.30
C GLU A 139 20.38 14.48 -12.04
N ARG A 140 20.03 13.54 -11.15
CA ARG A 140 20.74 13.32 -9.88
C ARG A 140 20.54 11.90 -9.36
N GLU A 141 21.58 11.32 -8.78
CA GLU A 141 21.50 10.10 -7.97
C GLU A 141 22.39 10.25 -6.73
N SER A 142 21.78 10.49 -5.57
CA SER A 142 22.48 10.57 -4.28
C SER A 142 21.73 9.80 -3.19
N GLN A 143 22.31 9.70 -1.99
CA GLN A 143 21.64 9.08 -0.85
C GLN A 143 20.39 9.86 -0.43
N GLU A 144 20.41 11.18 -0.58
CA GLU A 144 19.33 12.09 -0.20
C GLU A 144 18.23 12.15 -1.26
N GLN A 145 18.60 12.13 -2.55
CA GLN A 145 17.65 12.27 -3.64
C GLN A 145 18.12 11.64 -4.95
N SER A 146 17.19 10.98 -5.64
CA SER A 146 17.34 10.54 -7.03
C SER A 146 16.27 11.21 -7.89
N ARG A 147 16.66 11.87 -8.99
CA ARG A 147 15.74 12.62 -9.88
C ARG A 147 15.98 12.27 -11.34
N TYR A 148 14.88 12.04 -12.05
CA TYR A 148 14.83 11.68 -13.46
C TYR A 148 13.77 12.52 -14.16
N ARG A 149 13.96 12.85 -15.44
CA ARG A 149 12.95 13.59 -16.19
C ARG A 149 13.00 13.39 -17.70
N ASP A 150 11.87 13.66 -18.35
CA ASP A 150 11.78 14.04 -19.76
C ASP A 150 11.12 15.43 -19.85
N ASP A 151 10.57 15.77 -21.02
CA ASP A 151 9.90 17.04 -21.29
C ASP A 151 8.61 17.23 -20.46
N SER A 152 7.86 16.15 -20.21
CA SER A 152 6.52 16.21 -19.60
C SER A 152 6.43 15.52 -18.24
N LEU A 153 7.46 14.77 -17.83
CA LEU A 153 7.45 13.94 -16.62
C LEU A 153 8.72 14.18 -15.81
N SER A 154 8.55 14.47 -14.53
CA SER A 154 9.67 14.45 -13.57
C SER A 154 9.37 13.49 -12.43
N LEU A 155 10.35 12.66 -12.06
CA LEU A 155 10.24 11.71 -10.95
C LEU A 155 11.33 11.99 -9.93
N SER A 156 10.95 12.14 -8.66
CA SER A 156 11.88 12.43 -7.56
C SER A 156 11.66 11.48 -6.39
N PHE A 157 12.71 10.71 -6.07
CA PHE A 157 12.78 9.82 -4.91
C PHE A 157 13.66 10.49 -3.85
N SER A 158 13.08 10.96 -2.75
CA SER A 158 13.80 11.72 -1.72
C SER A 158 13.65 11.09 -0.34
N VAL A 159 14.65 11.21 0.52
CA VAL A 159 14.48 10.89 1.96
C VAL A 159 13.54 11.89 2.63
N LYS A 160 12.76 11.44 3.62
CA LYS A 160 11.82 12.28 4.38
C LYS A 160 10.88 13.08 3.47
N SER A 161 10.43 12.40 2.41
CA SER A 161 9.56 12.98 1.37
C SER A 161 8.13 13.19 1.85
N GLU A 162 7.74 12.62 3.00
CA GLU A 162 6.46 12.87 3.67
C GLU A 162 6.23 14.33 4.10
N ARG A 163 7.19 15.23 3.88
CA ARG A 163 6.98 16.69 3.87
C ARG A 163 6.08 17.17 2.73
N PHE A 164 5.96 16.39 1.66
CA PHE A 164 5.10 16.69 0.52
C PHE A 164 3.74 16.01 0.73
N LEU A 165 2.67 16.79 0.60
CA LEU A 165 1.29 16.33 0.78
C LEU A 165 0.95 15.01 0.04
N PRO A 166 1.21 14.85 -1.27
CA PRO A 166 0.87 13.60 -1.97
C PRO A 166 1.60 12.38 -1.39
N VAL A 167 2.84 12.55 -0.94
CA VAL A 167 3.62 11.46 -0.33
C VAL A 167 3.09 11.13 1.07
N ALA A 168 2.77 12.15 1.86
CA ALA A 168 2.18 11.97 3.19
C ALA A 168 0.84 11.22 3.11
N VAL A 169 -0.03 11.63 2.17
CA VAL A 169 -1.32 10.99 1.93
C VAL A 169 -1.13 9.54 1.49
N ALA A 170 -0.27 9.26 0.50
CA ALA A 170 0.00 7.88 0.07
C ALA A 170 0.51 6.98 1.23
N SER A 171 1.40 7.53 2.06
CA SER A 171 1.94 6.85 3.25
C SER A 171 0.86 6.55 4.29
N MET A 172 0.01 7.53 4.59
CA MET A 172 -1.11 7.38 5.52
C MET A 172 -2.13 6.36 5.02
N THR A 173 -2.50 6.41 3.74
CA THR A 173 -3.43 5.47 3.12
C THR A 173 -2.90 4.04 3.17
N ALA A 174 -1.63 3.82 2.77
CA ALA A 174 -1.03 2.49 2.81
C ALA A 174 -0.98 1.92 4.24
N LYS A 175 -0.62 2.74 5.24
CA LYS A 175 -0.62 2.34 6.66
C LYS A 175 -2.03 2.04 7.16
N TYR A 176 -3.02 2.85 6.78
CA TYR A 176 -4.40 2.65 7.18
C TYR A 176 -4.97 1.35 6.60
N VAL A 177 -4.83 1.14 5.28
CA VAL A 177 -5.25 -0.11 4.62
C VAL A 177 -4.58 -1.32 5.26
N ARG A 178 -3.29 -1.22 5.61
CA ARG A 178 -2.58 -2.28 6.34
C ARG A 178 -3.21 -2.58 7.70
N GLU A 179 -3.56 -1.57 8.49
CA GLU A 179 -4.21 -1.79 9.79
C GLU A 179 -5.61 -2.40 9.63
N VAL A 180 -6.39 -2.00 8.62
CA VAL A 180 -7.70 -2.61 8.35
C VAL A 180 -7.55 -4.08 7.93
N CYS A 181 -6.57 -4.39 7.07
CA CYS A 181 -6.27 -5.78 6.70
C CYS A 181 -5.84 -6.62 7.92
N MET A 182 -5.07 -6.05 8.84
CA MET A 182 -4.68 -6.73 10.08
C MET A 182 -5.85 -6.90 11.05
N GLU A 183 -6.79 -5.96 11.09
CA GLU A 183 -8.02 -6.11 11.88
C GLU A 183 -8.86 -7.28 11.35
N ALA A 184 -9.05 -7.38 10.03
CA ALA A 184 -9.74 -8.50 9.39
C ALA A 184 -9.06 -9.85 9.73
N PHE A 185 -7.74 -9.89 9.58
CA PHE A 185 -6.92 -11.05 9.95
C PHE A 185 -7.14 -11.46 11.41
N ASN A 186 -7.06 -10.52 12.34
CA ASN A 186 -7.22 -10.81 13.76
C ASN A 186 -8.64 -11.24 14.11
N ARG A 187 -9.68 -10.65 13.51
CA ARG A 187 -11.09 -11.05 13.72
C ARG A 187 -11.34 -12.47 13.26
N TYR A 188 -10.83 -12.83 12.09
CA TYR A 188 -10.97 -14.18 11.53
C TYR A 188 -10.45 -15.26 12.48
N TRP A 189 -9.26 -15.04 13.04
CA TRP A 189 -8.64 -15.97 13.98
C TRP A 189 -9.26 -15.93 15.36
N LYS A 190 -9.72 -14.76 15.84
CA LYS A 190 -10.41 -14.66 17.13
C LYS A 190 -11.70 -15.45 17.18
N LEU A 191 -12.42 -15.55 16.06
CA LEU A 191 -13.63 -16.36 15.93
C LEU A 191 -13.35 -17.87 16.05
N ARG A 192 -12.17 -18.32 15.61
CA ARG A 192 -11.78 -19.74 15.57
C ARG A 192 -10.97 -20.18 16.78
N THR A 193 -10.21 -19.24 17.35
CA THR A 193 -9.34 -19.44 18.51
C THR A 193 -9.65 -18.32 19.50
N PRO A 194 -10.73 -18.42 20.31
CA PRO A 194 -11.21 -17.34 21.17
C PRO A 194 -10.16 -16.78 22.15
N GLU A 195 -9.18 -17.57 22.56
CA GLU A 195 -8.08 -17.20 23.45
C GLU A 195 -6.90 -16.51 22.75
N VAL A 196 -6.88 -16.50 21.40
CA VAL A 196 -5.78 -15.88 20.66
C VAL A 196 -5.67 -14.39 20.98
N LYS A 197 -4.44 -13.94 21.24
CA LYS A 197 -4.15 -12.51 21.39
C LYS A 197 -3.84 -11.93 20.01
N PRO A 198 -4.45 -10.78 19.62
CA PRO A 198 -4.19 -10.15 18.33
C PRO A 198 -2.70 -9.97 18.04
N THR A 199 -2.31 -10.07 16.78
CA THR A 199 -0.95 -9.85 16.31
C THR A 199 -0.84 -8.55 15.50
N LYS A 200 0.33 -7.95 15.58
CA LYS A 200 0.82 -6.89 14.69
C LYS A 200 1.72 -7.43 13.59
N GLY A 201 1.98 -8.74 13.50
CA GLY A 201 2.72 -9.36 12.41
C GLY A 201 4.24 -9.12 12.43
N TYR A 202 4.80 -8.63 13.54
CA TYR A 202 6.25 -8.54 13.72
C TYR A 202 6.84 -9.92 14.04
N PRO A 203 8.10 -10.25 13.67
CA PRO A 203 8.61 -11.63 13.73
C PRO A 203 8.37 -12.36 15.06
N VAL A 204 8.70 -11.75 16.20
CA VAL A 204 8.53 -12.35 17.53
C VAL A 204 7.04 -12.53 17.87
N ASP A 205 6.25 -11.50 17.58
CA ASP A 205 4.81 -11.50 17.84
C ASP A 205 4.04 -12.47 16.94
N ALA A 206 4.46 -12.59 15.67
CA ALA A 206 3.90 -13.49 14.68
C ALA A 206 4.21 -14.96 15.02
N ALA A 207 5.40 -15.27 15.52
CA ALA A 207 5.75 -16.62 15.98
C ALA A 207 4.86 -17.06 17.14
N ARG A 208 4.68 -16.20 18.15
CA ARG A 208 3.71 -16.42 19.25
C ARG A 208 2.30 -16.63 18.71
N PHE A 209 1.84 -15.76 17.81
CA PHE A 209 0.50 -15.85 17.24
C PHE A 209 0.29 -17.18 16.50
N ARG A 210 1.25 -17.59 15.65
CA ARG A 210 1.22 -18.85 14.91
C ARG A 210 1.09 -20.06 15.83
N GLN A 211 1.82 -20.08 16.96
CA GLN A 211 1.69 -21.15 17.96
C GLN A 211 0.29 -21.20 18.58
N GLN A 212 -0.32 -20.05 18.82
CA GLN A 212 -1.67 -19.99 19.41
C GLN A 212 -2.76 -20.49 18.45
N ILE A 213 -2.60 -20.27 17.13
CA ILE A 213 -3.59 -20.70 16.13
C ILE A 213 -3.29 -22.08 15.54
N ASP A 214 -2.26 -22.80 16.01
CA ASP A 214 -1.73 -23.99 15.34
C ASP A 214 -2.76 -25.08 15.12
N ARG A 215 -3.52 -25.42 16.16
CA ARG A 215 -4.61 -26.38 16.06
C ARG A 215 -5.64 -25.98 14.99
N SER A 216 -6.15 -24.74 15.04
CA SER A 216 -7.13 -24.25 14.07
C SER A 216 -6.54 -24.15 12.66
N TRP A 217 -5.24 -23.91 12.53
CA TRP A 217 -4.52 -23.89 11.27
C TRP A 217 -4.46 -25.29 10.63
N GLU A 218 -4.11 -26.31 11.41
CA GLU A 218 -4.08 -27.72 10.98
C GLU A 218 -5.47 -28.22 10.57
N GLU A 219 -6.50 -27.91 11.36
CA GLU A 219 -7.89 -28.28 11.08
C GLU A 219 -8.40 -27.71 9.74
N LEU A 220 -7.97 -26.50 9.38
CA LEU A 220 -8.34 -25.83 8.13
C LEU A 220 -7.45 -26.20 6.93
N GLN A 221 -6.36 -26.94 7.16
CA GLN A 221 -5.41 -27.36 6.12
C GLN A 221 -4.90 -26.19 5.25
N LEU A 222 -4.62 -25.05 5.89
CA LEU A 222 -4.18 -23.85 5.17
C LEU A 222 -2.69 -23.95 4.78
N PRO A 223 -2.31 -23.52 3.56
CA PRO A 223 -0.92 -23.54 3.11
C PRO A 223 -0.09 -22.47 3.83
N GLU A 224 1.12 -22.79 4.29
CA GLU A 224 1.96 -21.81 5.02
C GLU A 224 2.25 -20.53 4.23
N SER A 225 2.28 -20.64 2.90
CA SER A 225 2.58 -19.54 1.97
C SER A 225 1.57 -18.38 2.03
N ILE A 226 0.35 -18.59 2.54
CA ILE A 226 -0.61 -17.49 2.68
C ILE A 226 -0.38 -16.69 3.96
N LEU A 227 0.30 -17.26 4.97
CA LEU A 227 0.60 -16.59 6.23
C LEU A 227 2.01 -16.01 6.27
N TRP A 228 3.00 -16.79 5.83
CA TRP A 228 4.40 -16.43 5.94
C TRP A 228 4.95 -15.88 4.64
N ARG A 229 5.63 -14.74 4.76
CA ARG A 229 6.44 -14.23 3.65
C ARG A 229 7.84 -14.84 3.67
N ASP A 230 8.39 -15.06 2.48
CA ASP A 230 9.78 -15.44 2.26
C ASP A 230 10.72 -14.28 2.64
N ARG A 231 11.99 -14.59 2.86
CA ARG A 231 13.04 -13.62 3.20
C ARG A 231 13.69 -13.05 1.95
#